data_AF-A0AAD4HH01-F1
#
_entry.id   AF-A0AAD4HH01-F1
#
_cell.length_a   1.000
_cell.length_b   1.000
_cell.length_c   1.000
_cell.angle_alpha   90.00
_cell.angle_beta   90.00
_cell.angle_gamma   90.00
#
_symmetry.space_group_name_H-M   'P 1'
#
loop_
_entity.id
_entity.type
_entity.pdbx_description
1 polymer ?
#
loop_
_entity_poly.entity_id
_entity_poly.type
_entity_poly.pdbx_seq_one_letter_code
_entity_poly.pdbx_strand_id
1 'polypeptide(L)' 'NSACSRFFSPSDHSGIGGMCHEHIHACPAWRKEHPCYDCIFVNVNPDLDEMRGMDV' A
#
# COMPACT_ATOMS: atom_id res chain seq x y z
N ASN A 1 15.85 0.06 -7.66
CA ASN A 1 15.04 1.29 -7.56
C ASN A 1 14.40 1.25 -6.18
N SER A 2 14.53 2.27 -5.38
CA SER A 2 13.93 2.31 -4.04
C SER A 2 13.52 3.73 -3.74
N ALA A 3 12.44 3.87 -2.97
CA ALA A 3 11.92 5.15 -2.52
C ALA A 3 11.85 5.13 -1.00
N CYS A 4 12.05 6.28 -0.39
CA CYS A 4 11.87 6.47 1.05
C CYS A 4 10.71 7.43 1.25
N SER A 5 9.73 7.03 2.05
CA SER A 5 8.60 7.89 2.43
C SER A 5 8.70 8.25 3.91
N ARG A 6 8.54 9.54 4.23
CA ARG A 6 8.41 10.03 5.60
C ARG A 6 7.01 10.62 5.77
N PHE A 7 6.29 10.12 6.75
CA PHE A 7 4.94 10.58 7.06
C PHE A 7 4.69 10.57 8.55
N PHE A 8 3.73 11.38 8.97
CA PHE A 8 3.26 11.40 10.35
C PHE A 8 2.09 10.43 10.48
N SER A 9 2.24 9.38 11.27
CA SER A 9 1.16 8.49 11.68
C SER A 9 1.05 8.52 13.20
N PRO A 10 -0.07 8.96 13.78
CA PRO A 10 -0.25 9.03 15.23
C PRO A 10 -0.50 7.65 15.88
N SER A 11 -0.07 6.55 15.24
CA SER A 11 -0.28 5.18 15.73
C SER A 11 0.84 4.70 16.66
N ASP A 12 0.56 3.77 17.56
CA ASP A 12 1.53 3.22 18.52
C ASP A 12 2.78 2.62 17.86
N HIS A 13 2.64 2.06 16.66
CA HIS A 13 3.76 1.51 15.87
C HIS A 13 4.75 2.58 15.40
N SER A 14 4.35 3.85 15.42
CA SER A 14 5.13 4.99 14.93
C SER A 14 6.08 5.61 15.96
N GLY A 15 6.06 5.09 17.20
CA GLY A 15 6.93 5.56 18.28
C GLY A 15 6.60 6.97 18.79
N ILE A 16 7.39 7.43 19.75
CA ILE A 16 7.19 8.74 20.41
C ILE A 16 7.43 9.86 19.39
N GLY A 17 6.38 10.63 19.11
CA GLY A 17 6.43 11.74 18.14
C GLY A 17 5.80 11.44 16.78
N GLY A 18 5.25 10.23 16.57
CA GLY A 18 4.38 9.90 15.43
C GLY A 18 5.05 9.97 14.05
N MET A 19 6.36 10.13 13.97
CA MET A 19 7.09 10.22 12.70
C MET A 19 7.54 8.83 12.25
N CYS A 20 6.96 8.36 11.15
CA CYS A 20 7.33 7.11 10.49
C CYS A 20 8.26 7.36 9.31
N HIS A 21 9.16 6.39 9.11
CA HIS A 21 10.02 6.33 7.92
C HIS A 21 9.97 4.90 7.38
N GLU A 22 9.47 4.75 6.17
CA GLU A 22 9.36 3.46 5.49
C GLU A 22 10.28 3.44 4.27
N HIS A 23 11.08 2.37 4.18
CA HIS A 23 11.94 2.12 3.04
C HIS A 23 11.23 1.19 2.06
N ILE A 24 10.78 1.74 0.95
CA ILE A 24 10.07 1.01 -0.09
C ILE A 24 11.10 0.53 -1.12
N HIS A 25 11.40 -0.76 -1.08
CA HIS A 25 12.18 -1.40 -2.13
C HIS A 25 11.29 -1.65 -3.34
N ALA A 26 11.70 -1.20 -4.53
CA ALA A 26 11.05 -1.70 -5.74
C ALA A 26 11.50 -3.15 -5.91
N CYS A 27 10.64 -4.11 -5.57
CA CYS A 27 10.82 -5.51 -5.92
C CYS A 27 10.89 -5.58 -7.45
N PRO A 28 12.01 -5.92 -8.11
CA PRO A 28 12.08 -5.99 -9.57
C PRO A 28 11.05 -6.95 -10.18
N ALA A 29 10.62 -7.93 -9.38
CA ALA A 29 9.62 -8.94 -9.70
C ALA A 29 8.15 -8.50 -9.44
N TRP A 30 7.92 -7.22 -9.11
CA TRP A 30 6.58 -6.64 -8.89
C TRP A 30 5.64 -6.78 -10.10
N ARG A 31 6.18 -6.94 -11.31
CA ARG A 31 5.40 -7.29 -12.49
C ARG A 31 5.26 -8.81 -12.61
N LYS A 32 4.15 -9.32 -12.09
CA LYS A 32 3.59 -10.67 -12.38
C LYS A 32 4.34 -11.89 -11.81
N GLU A 33 5.37 -11.74 -10.99
CA GLU A 33 6.14 -12.89 -10.48
C GLU A 33 5.87 -13.26 -9.02
N HIS A 34 5.55 -12.28 -8.15
CA HIS A 34 5.32 -12.53 -6.72
C HIS A 34 3.99 -11.95 -6.27
N PRO A 35 3.32 -12.53 -5.25
CA PRO A 35 2.12 -11.95 -4.66
C PRO A 35 2.42 -10.53 -4.17
N CYS A 36 1.71 -9.55 -4.72
CA CYS A 36 1.75 -8.18 -4.24
C CYS A 36 0.78 -8.08 -3.05
N TYR A 37 1.28 -7.82 -1.85
CA TYR A 37 0.43 -7.64 -0.66
C TYR A 37 -0.07 -6.19 -0.52
N ASP A 38 0.46 -5.27 -1.33
CA ASP A 38 0.11 -3.84 -1.36
C ASP A 38 -0.78 -3.48 -2.57
N CYS A 39 -1.67 -4.39 -2.98
CA CYS A 39 -2.62 -4.09 -4.06
C CYS A 39 -3.63 -3.03 -3.60
N ILE A 40 -3.68 -1.92 -4.32
CA ILE A 40 -4.73 -0.92 -4.17
C ILE A 40 -5.90 -1.37 -5.05
N PHE A 41 -7.03 -1.66 -4.43
CA PHE A 41 -8.25 -2.01 -5.12
C PHE A 41 -8.85 -0.79 -5.82
N VAL A 42 -9.13 -0.91 -7.12
CA VAL A 42 -9.80 0.13 -7.91
C VAL A 42 -11.27 -0.22 -8.04
N ASN A 43 -12.16 0.74 -7.78
CA ASN A 43 -13.59 0.55 -8.04
C ASN A 43 -13.85 0.58 -9.54
N VAL A 44 -14.10 -0.60 -10.11
CA VAL A 44 -14.39 -0.80 -11.54
C VAL A 44 -15.88 -0.90 -11.81
N ASN A 45 -16.70 -1.17 -10.78
CA ASN A 45 -18.15 -1.22 -10.93
C ASN A 45 -18.87 -0.69 -9.66
N PRO A 46 -19.35 0.57 -9.70
CA PRO A 46 -19.97 1.22 -8.54
C PRO A 46 -21.36 0.69 -8.21
N ASP A 47 -22.00 -0.08 -9.10
CA ASP A 47 -23.32 -0.67 -8.85
C ASP A 47 -23.22 -1.99 -8.06
N LEU A 48 -22.02 -2.51 -7.88
CA LEU A 48 -21.75 -3.71 -7.09
C LEU A 48 -21.34 -3.34 -5.66
N ASP A 49 -21.85 -4.12 -4.71
CA ASP A 49 -21.69 -3.83 -3.30
C ASP A 49 -20.23 -4.01 -2.84
N GLU A 50 -19.73 -3.00 -2.12
CA GLU A 50 -18.44 -3.00 -1.42
C GLU A 50 -17.27 -3.52 -2.27
N MET A 51 -16.66 -4.65 -1.88
CA MET A 51 -15.50 -5.24 -2.53
C MET A 51 -15.85 -5.99 -3.82
N ARG A 52 -17.13 -6.20 -4.14
CA ARG A 52 -17.54 -6.94 -5.35
C ARG A 52 -17.38 -6.12 -6.63
N GLY A 53 -17.33 -4.81 -6.50
CA GLY A 53 -17.06 -3.87 -7.59
C GLY A 53 -15.58 -3.53 -7.77
N MET A 54 -14.69 -4.19 -7.03
CA MET A 54 -13.28 -3.83 -6.95
C MET A 54 -12.39 -4.81 -7.71
N ASP A 55 -11.37 -4.31 -8.39
CA ASP A 55 -10.35 -5.09 -9.10
C ASP A 55 -8.93 -4.64 -8.71
N VAL A 56 -7.92 -5.47 -8.99
CA VAL A 56 -6.49 -5.21 -8.72
C VAL A 56 -5.76 -4.73 -9.96
#